data_AF-A0A7V6MXF6-F1
#
_entry.id   AF-A0A7V6MXF6-F1
#
_cell.length_a   1.000
_cell.length_b   1.000
_cell.length_c   1.000
_cell.angle_alpha   90.00
_cell.angle_beta   90.00
_cell.angle_gamma   90.00
#
_symmetry.space_group_name_H-M   'P 1'
#
loop_
_entity.id
_entity.type
_entity.pdbx_description
1 polymer ?
#
loop_
_entity_poly.entity_id
_entity_poly.type
_entity_poly.pdbx_seq_one_letter_code
_entity_poly.pdbx_strand_id
1 'polypeptide(L)'
;KRVSQAEGLLRDLGFYQFRVRSHGDLARIEVLPGEMERFFKQSFRDKITKELQKLGFTYITLDMAGYRTGSMNEELKEEDRTVWKN
;
A
#
# COMPACT_ATOMS: atom_id res chain seq x y z
N LYS A 1 -8.12 -4.76 10.87
CA LYS A 1 -7.08 -4.67 11.92
C LYS A 1 -5.67 -4.64 11.35
N ARG A 2 -5.21 -5.67 10.61
CA ARG A 2 -3.84 -5.70 10.07
C ARG A 2 -3.45 -4.52 9.16
N VAL A 3 -4.36 -4.00 8.32
CA VAL A 3 -4.11 -2.81 7.47
C VAL A 3 -3.79 -1.58 8.33
N SER A 4 -4.62 -1.29 9.34
CA SER A 4 -4.39 -0.17 10.24
C SER A 4 -3.06 -0.30 11.01
N GLN A 5 -2.67 -1.52 11.40
CA GLN A 5 -1.37 -1.78 12.03
C GLN A 5 -0.20 -1.57 11.06
N ALA A 6 -0.32 -2.02 9.82
CA ALA A 6 0.66 -1.79 8.76
C ALA A 6 0.83 -0.29 8.46
N GLU A 7 -0.27 0.46 8.40
CA GLU A 7 -0.25 1.91 8.26
C GLU A 7 0.34 2.61 9.50
N GLY A 8 0.10 2.09 10.70
CA GLY A 8 0.77 2.53 11.91
C GLY A 8 2.29 2.40 11.82
N LEU A 9 2.79 1.23 11.39
CA LEU A 9 4.21 0.99 11.17
C LEU A 9 4.82 2.01 10.19
N LEU A 10 4.17 2.28 9.06
CA LEU A 10 4.67 3.28 8.09
C LEU A 10 4.68 4.69 8.70
N ARG A 11 3.68 5.04 9.50
CA ARG A 11 3.65 6.30 10.25
C ARG A 11 4.85 6.43 11.19
N ASP A 12 5.13 5.39 11.96
CA ASP A 12 6.24 5.36 12.92
C ASP A 12 7.61 5.38 12.23
N LEU A 13 7.68 4.87 10.99
CA LEU A 13 8.85 4.99 10.12
C LEU A 13 8.95 6.36 9.44
N GLY A 14 8.04 7.29 9.71
CA GLY A 14 8.10 8.68 9.27
C GLY A 14 7.62 8.91 7.84
N PHE A 15 6.82 8.02 7.26
CA PHE A 15 6.17 8.32 5.97
C PHE A 15 5.08 9.38 6.16
N TYR A 16 4.99 10.32 5.22
CA TYR A 16 4.04 11.43 5.32
C TYR A 16 2.68 11.13 4.69
N GLN A 17 2.66 10.72 3.42
CA GLN A 17 1.45 10.29 2.73
C GLN A 17 1.65 8.91 2.13
N PHE A 18 0.79 7.99 2.56
CA PHE A 18 0.91 6.60 2.20
C PHE A 18 -0.44 5.90 2.33
N ARG A 19 -0.53 4.70 1.76
CA ARG A 19 -1.64 3.78 1.94
C ARG A 19 -1.15 2.35 1.92
N VAL A 20 -1.79 1.49 2.71
CA VAL A 20 -1.62 0.04 2.58
C VAL A 20 -2.92 -0.55 2.04
N ARG A 21 -2.90 -1.05 0.79
CA ARG A 21 -4.03 -1.80 0.25
C ARG A 21 -3.84 -3.29 0.53
N SER A 22 -4.92 -3.94 0.95
CA SER A 22 -4.94 -5.39 1.20
C SER A 22 -5.76 -6.07 0.12
N HIS A 23 -5.14 -7.02 -0.56
CA HIS A 23 -5.77 -7.88 -1.56
C HIS A 23 -5.51 -9.34 -1.18
N GLY A 24 -6.43 -9.96 -0.43
CA GLY A 24 -6.16 -11.26 0.21
C GLY A 24 -4.90 -11.16 1.06
N ASP A 25 -3.89 -12.00 0.80
CA ASP A 25 -2.63 -12.04 1.57
C ASP A 25 -1.55 -11.09 1.06
N LEU A 26 -1.88 -10.23 0.10
CA LEU A 26 -0.99 -9.23 -0.45
C LEU A 26 -1.21 -7.86 0.22
N ALA A 27 -0.12 -7.25 0.68
CA ALA A 27 -0.04 -5.84 1.04
C ALA A 27 0.62 -5.06 -0.10
N ARG A 28 -0.12 -4.16 -0.74
CA ARG A 28 0.41 -3.18 -1.69
C ARG A 28 0.62 -1.85 -0.97
N ILE A 29 1.87 -1.42 -0.89
CA ILE A 29 2.27 -0.18 -0.26
C ILE A 29 2.30 0.92 -1.32
N GLU A 30 1.60 2.01 -1.05
CA GLU A 30 1.63 3.24 -1.84
C GLU A 30 2.26 4.33 -0.98
N VAL A 31 3.31 4.99 -1.45
CA VAL A 31 3.99 6.12 -0.78
C VAL A 31 4.25 7.24 -1.78
N LEU A 32 4.57 8.45 -1.30
CA LEU A 32 4.98 9.52 -2.21
C LEU A 32 6.20 9.13 -3.04
N PRO A 33 6.33 9.63 -4.28
CA PRO A 33 7.47 9.28 -5.14
C PRO A 33 8.85 9.52 -4.52
N GLY A 34 9.02 10.65 -3.81
CA GLY A 34 10.28 10.96 -3.11
C GLY A 34 10.58 10.03 -1.93
N GLU A 35 9.60 9.27 -1.44
CA GLU A 35 9.78 8.32 -0.34
C GLU A 35 10.07 6.90 -0.83
N MET A 36 9.86 6.61 -2.13
CA MET A 36 10.09 5.29 -2.72
C MET A 36 11.55 4.83 -2.61
N GLU A 37 12.52 5.77 -2.67
CA GLU A 37 13.94 5.45 -2.62
C GLU A 37 14.35 4.68 -1.36
N ARG A 38 13.61 4.88 -0.26
CA ARG A 38 13.83 4.16 1.01
C ARG A 38 13.68 2.65 0.82
N PHE A 39 12.79 2.22 -0.06
CA PHE A 39 12.53 0.81 -0.38
C PHE A 39 13.62 0.16 -1.24
N PHE A 40 14.58 0.91 -1.79
CA PHE A 40 15.71 0.29 -2.50
C PHE A 40 16.83 -0.16 -1.56
N LYS A 41 16.84 0.35 -0.32
CA LYS A 41 17.79 -0.10 0.71
C LYS A 41 17.37 -1.49 1.22
N GLN A 42 18.26 -2.48 1.07
CA GLN A 42 17.98 -3.87 1.46
C GLN A 42 17.58 -3.99 2.93
N SER A 43 18.33 -3.36 3.85
CA SER A 43 18.02 -3.37 5.28
C SER A 43 16.61 -2.84 5.60
N PHE A 44 16.15 -1.85 4.84
CA PHE A 44 14.80 -1.31 4.99
C PHE A 44 13.74 -2.28 4.47
N ARG A 45 13.97 -2.90 3.30
CA ARG A 45 13.08 -3.94 2.76
C ARG A 45 12.93 -5.12 3.71
N ASP A 46 14.03 -5.60 4.27
CA ASP A 46 14.02 -6.75 5.18
C ASP A 46 13.21 -6.44 6.44
N LYS A 47 13.37 -5.23 7.00
CA LYS A 47 12.60 -4.76 8.15
C LYS A 47 11.10 -4.69 7.84
N ILE A 48 10.71 -3.97 6.78
CA ILE A 48 9.31 -3.82 6.37
C ILE A 48 8.66 -5.18 6.10
N THR A 49 9.34 -6.04 5.34
CA THR A 49 8.85 -7.36 4.96
C THR A 49 8.59 -8.21 6.20
N LYS A 50 9.55 -8.26 7.13
CA LYS A 50 9.42 -9.04 8.36
C LYS A 50 8.27 -8.54 9.25
N GLU A 51 8.12 -7.23 9.42
CA GLU A 51 7.03 -6.69 10.25
C GLU A 51 5.65 -6.92 9.62
N LEU A 52 5.51 -6.76 8.30
CA LEU A 52 4.24 -7.00 7.60
C LEU A 52 3.89 -8.50 7.56
N GLN A 53 4.87 -9.39 7.46
CA GLN A 53 4.65 -10.83 7.56
C GLN A 53 4.07 -11.25 8.92
N LYS A 54 4.53 -10.64 10.03
CA LYS A 54 3.94 -10.87 11.37
C LYS A 54 2.47 -10.45 11.44
N LEU A 55 2.04 -9.52 10.58
CA LEU A 55 0.65 -9.08 10.48
C LEU A 55 -0.19 -9.98 9.55
N GLY A 56 0.39 -11.05 9.00
CA GLY A 56 -0.28 -12.05 8.18
C GLY A 56 -0.34 -11.71 6.68
N PHE A 57 0.61 -10.93 6.16
CA PHE A 57 0.79 -10.75 4.72
C PHE A 57 1.87 -11.70 4.18
N THR A 58 1.55 -12.45 3.12
CA THR A 58 2.51 -13.32 2.43
C THR A 58 3.32 -12.54 1.40
N TYR A 59 2.67 -11.62 0.69
CA TYR A 59 3.28 -10.82 -0.36
C TYR A 59 3.26 -9.33 0.02
N ILE A 60 4.42 -8.69 -0.07
CA ILE A 60 4.58 -7.26 0.19
C ILE A 60 5.08 -6.62 -1.11
N THR A 61 4.30 -5.71 -1.66
CA THR A 61 4.62 -5.03 -2.92
C THR A 61 4.66 -3.52 -2.72
N LEU A 62 5.44 -2.84 -3.56
CA LEU A 62 5.43 -1.39 -3.67
C LEU A 62 4.69 -1.04 -4.97
N ASP A 63 3.76 -0.09 -4.91
CA ASP A 63 3.11 0.43 -6.09
C ASP A 63 4.08 1.37 -6.83
N MET A 64 4.39 1.04 -8.08
CA MET A 64 5.35 1.81 -8.89
C MET A 64 4.82 3.19 -9.29
N ALA A 65 3.49 3.38 -9.31
CA ALA A 65 2.89 4.69 -9.52
C ALA A 65 2.88 5.54 -8.24
N GLY A 66 3.14 4.91 -7.09
CA GLY A 66 3.13 5.56 -5.78
C GLY A 66 1.73 6.01 -5.34
N TYR A 67 1.71 6.80 -4.27
CA TYR A 67 0.51 7.38 -3.71
C TYR A 67 -0.03 8.51 -4.61
N ARG A 68 -1.31 8.41 -4.99
CA ARG A 68 -2.03 9.40 -5.80
C ARG A 68 -3.43 9.64 -5.24
N THR A 69 -3.89 10.89 -5.28
CA THR A 69 -5.26 11.25 -4.93
C THR A 69 -6.24 10.66 -5.96
N GLY A 70 -7.38 10.13 -5.51
CA GLY A 70 -8.38 9.52 -6.40
C GLY A 70 -8.06 8.12 -6.93
N SER A 71 -6.91 7.53 -6.58
CA SER A 71 -6.45 6.21 -7.03
C SER A 71 -7.31 5.01 -6.60
N MET A 72 -8.33 5.22 -5.78
CA MET A 72 -9.34 4.21 -5.46
C MET A 72 -10.29 3.97 -6.64
N ASN A 73 -10.45 4.97 -7.52
CA ASN A 73 -11.36 4.92 -8.66
C ASN A 73 -10.73 4.33 -9.93
N GLU A 74 -9.44 4.00 -9.92
CA GLU A 74 -8.74 3.43 -11.08
C GLU A 74 -9.07 1.94 -11.29
N GLU A 75 -9.48 1.24 -10.24
CA GLU A 75 -9.92 -0.16 -10.30
C GLU A 75 -11.42 -0.30 -10.64
N LEU A 76 -12.18 0.81 -10.66
CA LEU A 76 -13.57 0.81 -11.14
C LEU A 76 -13.57 0.77 -12.66
N LYS A 77 -13.70 -0.42 -13.24
CA LYS A 77 -13.99 -0.58 -14.67
C LYS A 77 -15.26 0.20 -15.03
N GLU A 78 -15.31 0.76 -16.24
CA GLU A 78 -16.48 1.49 -16.78
C GLU A 78 -17.80 0.68 -16.70
N GLU A 79 -17.68 -0.65 -16.59
CA GLU A 79 -18.77 -1.61 -16.43
C GLU A 79 -19.62 -1.39 -15.15
N ASP A 80 -19.04 -0.84 -14.07
CA ASP A 80 -19.78 -0.58 -12.82
C ASP A 80 -20.52 0.78 -12.81
N ARG A 81 -20.26 1.66 -13.78
CA ARG A 81 -20.91 3.00 -13.86
C ARG A 81 -22.31 2.94 -14.47
N THR A 82 -22.67 1.87 -15.17
CA THR A 82 -23.98 1.72 -15.82
C THR A 82 -25.08 1.28 -14.87
N VAL A 83 -24.73 0.71 -13.71
CA VAL A 83 -25.71 0.22 -12.72
C VAL A 83 -26.34 1.37 -11.92
N TRP A 84 -25.68 2.51 -11.80
CA TRP A 84 -26.16 3.68 -11.04
C TRP A 84 -26.95 4.69 -11.88
N LYS A 85 -27.25 4.38 -13.15
CA LYS A 85 -28.01 5.25 -14.06
C LYS A 85 -29.39 4.70 -14.45
N ASN A 86 -29.85 3.60 -13.85
CA ASN A 86 -31.23 3.13 -13.96
C ASN A 86 -31.93 3.15 -12.61
#